data_AF-G2GH28-F1
#
_entry.id   AF-G2GH28-F1
#
_cell.length_a   1.000
_cell.length_b   1.000
_cell.length_c   1.000
_cell.angle_alpha   90.00
_cell.angle_beta   90.00
_cell.angle_gamma   90.00
#
_symmetry.space_group_name_H-M   'P 1'
#
loop_
_entity.id
_entity.type
_entity.pdbx_description
1 polymer ?
#
loop_
_entity_poly.entity_id
_entity_poly.type
_entity_poly.pdbx_seq_one_letter_code
_entity_poly.pdbx_strand_id
1 'polypeptide(L)'
;MDIGRTTLGVGVANGGPVRHGFPHLDTVRASITALYRRLSYDGVRTFAASVAPADVAFCDTDDLYPGAQRVAREMVRHYRLPDARLIVGFREMSHAANVELTAGPEYFVELNDRFRAHRRDIGAALAHEVTHVYLHRLGLSFPGTRDNEILTDTVAAYLGAGWLLLDAYREDGVSSQKLGYLTPEEFGYVLAKRALVFAEDPSVWFTSPQAYTAYGEGMARARHDGREPPLTAAGWTGRRRYARDRHRARDRGEGGELPGASYAFVPPGPGPLRVSFPCPVCGQRIRVPVRGRVRARCGLCRTVLECDT
;
A
#
# COMPACT_ATOMS: atom_id res chain seq x y z
N MET A 1 19.58 31.26 -14.83
CA MET A 1 18.37 30.48 -15.15
C MET A 1 17.89 29.90 -13.84
N ASP A 2 16.72 30.35 -13.42
CA ASP A 2 16.14 30.20 -12.09
C ASP A 2 15.77 28.73 -11.83
N ILE A 3 16.49 28.07 -10.93
CA ILE A 3 16.17 26.69 -10.51
C ILE A 3 15.15 26.82 -9.38
N GLY A 4 13.88 26.92 -9.76
CA GLY A 4 12.78 27.04 -8.82
C GLY A 4 12.80 25.92 -7.78
N ARG A 5 12.93 26.30 -6.51
CA ARG A 5 12.53 25.47 -5.36
C ARG A 5 11.09 25.05 -5.59
N THR A 6 10.87 23.77 -5.89
CA THR A 6 9.53 23.21 -5.91
C THR A 6 9.23 22.77 -4.49
N THR A 7 8.62 23.65 -3.69
CA THR A 7 8.02 23.27 -2.41
C THR A 7 6.77 22.46 -2.72
N LEU A 8 6.92 21.16 -2.97
CA LEU A 8 5.79 20.24 -2.80
C LEU A 8 5.62 20.13 -1.29
N GLY A 9 4.77 21.00 -0.72
CA GLY A 9 4.31 20.84 0.66
C GLY A 9 3.47 19.58 0.70
N VAL A 10 4.09 18.47 1.08
CA VAL A 10 3.43 17.19 1.21
C VAL A 10 3.22 16.96 2.69
N GLY A 11 1.98 17.14 3.14
CA GLY A 11 1.66 17.15 4.55
C GLY A 11 0.59 16.13 4.91
N VAL A 12 0.81 15.36 5.96
CA VAL A 12 -0.21 14.49 6.54
C VAL A 12 -1.32 15.34 7.18
N ALA A 13 -2.55 15.22 6.71
CA ALA A 13 -3.69 15.98 7.23
C ALA A 13 -4.09 15.55 8.65
N ASN A 14 -4.43 16.52 9.49
CA ASN A 14 -5.02 16.32 10.81
C ASN A 14 -6.56 16.31 10.76
N GLY A 15 -7.16 15.59 11.72
CA GLY A 15 -8.45 15.93 12.32
C GLY A 15 -9.67 15.91 11.41
N GLY A 16 -10.29 14.74 11.28
CA GLY A 16 -11.63 14.53 10.75
C GLY A 16 -12.17 13.17 11.21
N PRO A 17 -13.49 12.91 11.13
CA PRO A 17 -14.03 11.58 11.44
C PRO A 17 -13.30 10.54 10.58
N VAL A 18 -12.83 9.46 11.20
CA VAL A 18 -12.10 8.43 10.47
C VAL A 18 -13.06 7.79 9.47
N ARG A 19 -12.63 7.80 8.21
CA ARG A 19 -13.34 7.11 7.15
C ARG A 19 -13.01 5.63 7.25
N HIS A 20 -14.03 4.80 7.27
CA HIS A 20 -13.90 3.34 7.28
C HIS A 20 -14.19 2.71 5.93
N GLY A 21 -13.79 1.45 5.78
CA GLY A 21 -14.02 0.61 4.61
C GLY A 21 -12.92 0.78 3.56
N PHE A 22 -13.24 0.50 2.29
CA PHE A 22 -12.26 0.42 1.19
C PHE A 22 -12.49 1.43 0.05
N PRO A 23 -12.67 2.73 0.34
CA PRO A 23 -13.07 3.71 -0.67
C PRO A 23 -12.01 4.07 -1.73
N HIS A 24 -10.73 3.77 -1.48
CA HIS A 24 -9.57 4.05 -2.33
C HIS A 24 -8.90 2.76 -2.84
N LEU A 25 -9.56 1.61 -2.69
CA LEU A 25 -8.98 0.30 -2.99
C LEU A 25 -8.42 0.19 -4.41
N ASP A 26 -9.04 0.84 -5.39
CA ASP A 26 -8.56 0.82 -6.76
C ASP A 26 -7.23 1.58 -6.90
N THR A 27 -7.08 2.73 -6.23
CA THR A 27 -5.82 3.47 -6.16
C THR A 27 -4.76 2.68 -5.38
N VAL A 28 -5.13 1.98 -4.30
CA VAL A 28 -4.21 1.08 -3.56
C VAL A 28 -3.70 -0.04 -4.46
N ARG A 29 -4.59 -0.73 -5.19
CA ARG A 29 -4.21 -1.80 -6.13
C ARG A 29 -3.36 -1.27 -7.28
N ALA A 30 -3.67 -0.07 -7.79
CA ALA A 30 -2.85 0.60 -8.78
C ALA A 30 -1.45 0.94 -8.24
N SER A 31 -1.35 1.39 -6.99
CA SER A 31 -0.10 1.70 -6.29
C SER A 31 0.77 0.44 -6.14
N ILE A 32 0.20 -0.68 -5.70
CA ILE A 32 0.93 -1.97 -5.65
C ILE A 32 1.41 -2.37 -7.04
N THR A 33 0.55 -2.25 -8.07
CA THR A 33 0.94 -2.55 -9.46
C THR A 33 2.12 -1.68 -9.91
N ALA A 34 2.05 -0.37 -9.64
CA ALA A 34 3.06 0.60 -10.03
C ALA A 34 4.39 0.35 -9.30
N LEU A 35 4.34 0.01 -8.01
CA LEU A 35 5.49 -0.39 -7.21
C LEU A 35 6.21 -1.60 -7.82
N TYR A 36 5.49 -2.69 -8.12
CA TYR A 36 6.08 -3.86 -8.76
C TYR A 36 6.65 -3.55 -10.15
N ARG A 37 6.02 -2.66 -10.92
CA ARG A 37 6.56 -2.23 -12.22
C ARG A 37 7.87 -1.46 -12.05
N ARG A 38 7.93 -0.59 -11.04
CA ARG A 38 9.09 0.25 -10.81
C ARG A 38 10.28 -0.52 -10.24
N LEU A 39 10.04 -1.43 -9.29
CA LEU A 39 11.08 -2.19 -8.60
C LEU A 39 11.36 -3.56 -9.19
N SER A 40 10.46 -4.10 -10.02
CA SER A 40 10.38 -5.52 -10.38
C SER A 40 10.05 -6.44 -9.20
N TYR A 41 9.75 -7.71 -9.49
CA TYR A 41 9.58 -8.74 -8.48
C TYR A 41 10.81 -8.88 -7.57
N ASP A 42 12.00 -8.96 -8.14
CA ASP A 42 13.23 -9.18 -7.37
C ASP A 42 13.54 -7.97 -6.47
N GLY A 43 13.27 -6.76 -6.96
CA GLY A 43 13.42 -5.53 -6.15
C GLY A 43 12.44 -5.48 -4.98
N VAL A 44 11.16 -5.81 -5.16
CA VAL A 44 10.21 -5.91 -4.03
C VAL A 44 10.66 -6.98 -3.03
N ARG A 45 11.18 -8.11 -3.50
CA ARG A 45 11.63 -9.23 -2.64
C ARG A 45 12.81 -8.86 -1.75
N THR A 46 13.57 -7.83 -2.09
CA THR A 46 14.61 -7.33 -1.19
C THR A 46 14.02 -6.76 0.11
N PHE A 47 12.77 -6.30 0.14
CA PHE A 47 12.09 -5.78 1.34
C PHE A 47 11.36 -6.88 2.12
N ALA A 48 11.98 -8.06 2.23
CA ALA A 48 11.37 -9.21 2.89
C ALA A 48 11.17 -9.02 4.40
N ALA A 49 12.09 -8.32 5.06
CA ALA A 49 11.97 -7.96 6.46
C ALA A 49 11.19 -6.64 6.59
N SER A 50 10.23 -6.59 7.52
CA SER A 50 9.66 -5.34 7.99
C SER A 50 10.62 -4.61 8.93
N VAL A 51 10.39 -3.31 9.15
CA VAL A 51 11.13 -2.55 10.15
C VAL A 51 10.91 -3.19 11.52
N ALA A 52 11.99 -3.52 12.25
CA ALA A 52 11.86 -4.18 13.53
C ALA A 52 11.41 -3.18 14.61
N PRO A 53 10.46 -3.56 15.51
CA PRO A 53 10.02 -2.67 16.58
C PRO A 53 11.14 -2.16 17.48
N ALA A 54 12.17 -2.98 17.72
CA ALA A 54 13.31 -2.60 18.55
C ALA A 54 14.13 -1.44 17.95
N ASP A 55 14.22 -1.37 16.62
CA ASP A 55 15.00 -0.35 15.92
C ASP A 55 14.30 1.02 15.93
N VAL A 56 12.98 1.02 16.13
CA VAL A 56 12.12 2.22 16.13
C VAL A 56 11.44 2.50 17.46
N ALA A 57 11.78 1.72 18.50
CA ALA A 57 11.31 1.97 19.84
C ALA A 57 11.76 3.36 20.30
N PHE A 58 10.81 4.14 20.81
CA PHE A 58 11.06 5.50 21.25
C PHE A 58 10.18 5.81 22.46
N CYS A 59 10.80 5.84 23.64
CA CYS A 59 10.10 6.07 24.90
C CYS A 59 10.20 7.52 25.37
N ASP A 60 9.40 7.87 26.38
CA ASP A 60 9.36 9.22 26.94
C ASP A 60 10.63 9.61 27.71
N THR A 61 11.47 8.64 28.08
CA THR A 61 12.75 8.91 28.75
C THR A 61 13.92 9.15 27.80
N ASP A 62 13.77 8.84 26.50
CA ASP A 62 14.79 9.15 25.50
C ASP A 62 14.94 10.67 25.33
N ASP A 63 16.07 11.15 24.78
CA ASP A 63 16.14 12.54 24.30
C ASP A 63 15.35 12.65 22.99
N LEU A 64 14.49 13.67 22.89
CA LEU A 64 13.59 13.87 21.76
C LEU A 64 14.32 13.96 20.42
N TYR A 65 15.32 14.82 20.30
CA TYR A 65 15.94 15.08 18.99
C TYR A 65 16.85 13.93 18.55
N PRO A 66 17.78 13.42 19.39
CA PRO A 66 18.57 12.24 19.06
C PRO A 66 17.71 10.99 18.82
N GLY A 67 16.63 10.81 19.57
CA GLY A 67 15.69 9.70 19.39
C GLY A 67 14.97 9.76 18.04
N ALA A 68 14.41 10.92 17.68
CA ALA A 68 13.75 11.10 16.38
C ALA A 68 14.73 10.89 15.21
N GLN A 69 15.96 11.39 15.34
CA GLN A 69 17.01 11.21 14.34
C GLN A 69 17.48 9.75 14.20
N ARG A 70 17.53 9.00 15.30
CA ARG A 70 17.79 7.54 15.29
C ARG A 70 16.72 6.82 14.47
N VAL A 71 15.45 7.09 14.74
CA VAL A 71 14.33 6.48 14.00
C VAL A 71 14.36 6.86 12.51
N ALA A 72 14.66 8.13 12.19
CA ALA A 72 14.78 8.58 10.80
C ALA A 72 15.91 7.84 10.06
N ARG A 73 17.05 7.60 10.72
CA ARG A 73 18.17 6.84 10.17
C ARG A 73 17.79 5.39 9.87
N GLU A 74 17.03 4.75 10.76
CA GLU A 74 16.55 3.38 10.51
C GLU A 74 15.56 3.35 9.34
N MET A 75 14.71 4.36 9.17
CA MET A 75 13.85 4.47 7.98
C MET A 75 14.67 4.63 6.68
N VAL A 76 15.69 5.50 6.67
CA VAL A 76 16.61 5.67 5.53
C VAL A 76 17.28 4.34 5.15
N ARG A 77 17.77 3.62 6.16
CA ARG A 77 18.40 2.32 6.00
C ARG A 77 17.42 1.29 5.45
N HIS A 78 16.21 1.22 6.00
CA HIS A 78 15.15 0.33 5.55
C HIS A 78 14.82 0.54 4.08
N TYR A 79 14.62 1.80 3.66
CA TYR A 79 14.35 2.16 2.26
C TYR A 79 15.58 2.11 1.35
N ARG A 80 16.75 1.75 1.87
CA ARG A 80 18.03 1.70 1.13
C ARG A 80 18.27 2.97 0.34
N LEU A 81 18.21 4.10 1.02
CA LEU A 81 18.48 5.40 0.46
C LEU A 81 19.94 5.79 0.73
N PRO A 82 20.93 5.32 -0.06
CA PRO A 82 22.32 5.74 0.11
C PRO A 82 22.41 7.25 -0.04
N ASP A 83 23.23 7.88 0.79
CA ASP A 83 23.45 9.33 0.80
C ASP A 83 22.22 10.19 1.13
N ALA A 84 21.14 9.62 1.69
CA ALA A 84 20.07 10.43 2.30
C ALA A 84 20.45 10.81 3.74
N ARG A 85 20.57 12.11 4.00
CA ARG A 85 20.73 12.71 5.32
C ARG A 85 19.42 13.38 5.68
N LEU A 86 18.67 12.76 6.59
CA LEU A 86 17.49 13.40 7.15
C LEU A 86 17.86 14.29 8.32
N ILE A 87 17.27 15.48 8.34
CA ILE A 87 17.30 16.41 9.46
C ILE A 87 15.87 16.57 9.96
N VAL A 88 15.61 16.08 11.17
CA VAL A 88 14.29 16.13 11.80
C VAL A 88 14.19 17.36 12.70
N GLY A 89 13.23 18.23 12.38
CA GLY A 89 12.83 19.38 13.19
C GLY A 89 11.42 19.20 13.75
N PHE A 90 11.04 20.08 14.67
CA PHE A 90 9.69 20.13 15.24
C PHE A 90 9.16 21.56 15.20
N ARG A 91 7.92 21.74 14.77
CA ARG A 91 7.27 23.04 14.63
C ARG A 91 5.78 22.94 14.85
N GLU A 92 5.15 24.01 15.33
CA GLU A 92 3.71 24.16 15.29
C GLU A 92 3.23 24.27 13.82
N MET A 93 2.26 23.43 13.46
CA MET A 93 1.71 23.36 12.10
C MET A 93 0.34 22.70 12.09
N SER A 94 -0.40 22.87 10.99
CA SER A 94 -1.69 22.22 10.76
C SER A 94 -1.55 20.73 10.41
N HIS A 95 -0.44 20.33 9.79
CA HIS A 95 -0.18 18.96 9.35
C HIS A 95 0.56 18.15 10.42
N ALA A 96 0.61 16.82 10.29
CA ALA A 96 1.39 16.00 11.21
C ALA A 96 2.90 16.10 10.92
N ALA A 97 3.27 16.14 9.65
CA ALA A 97 4.64 16.31 9.22
C ALA A 97 4.67 16.90 7.80
N ASN A 98 5.85 17.35 7.39
CA ASN A 98 6.16 17.76 6.02
C ASN A 98 7.62 17.44 5.70
N VAL A 99 7.89 17.07 4.46
CA VAL A 99 9.26 16.87 3.94
C VAL A 99 9.57 17.80 2.78
N GLU A 100 10.73 18.44 2.83
CA GLU A 100 11.24 19.20 1.70
C GLU A 100 11.98 18.28 0.72
N LEU A 101 11.36 18.00 -0.42
CA LEU A 101 11.96 17.23 -1.50
C LEU A 101 12.86 18.14 -2.34
N THR A 102 14.17 18.05 -2.14
CA THR A 102 15.16 18.80 -2.92
C THR A 102 16.11 17.86 -3.67
N ALA A 103 16.77 18.38 -4.70
CA ALA A 103 17.87 17.69 -5.36
C ALA A 103 19.11 17.75 -4.46
N GLY A 104 19.46 16.62 -3.84
CA GLY A 104 20.63 16.54 -2.97
C GLY A 104 20.57 15.36 -1.99
N PRO A 105 21.63 15.21 -1.18
CA PRO A 105 21.65 14.21 -0.12
C PRO A 105 20.79 14.61 1.08
N GLU A 106 20.53 15.90 1.30
CA GLU A 106 19.92 16.42 2.53
C GLU A 106 18.41 16.66 2.38
N TYR A 107 17.64 16.12 3.33
CA TYR A 107 16.18 16.25 3.40
C TYR A 107 15.80 16.77 4.78
N PHE A 108 14.94 17.79 4.80
CA PHE A 108 14.41 18.35 6.03
C PHE A 108 13.01 17.78 6.24
N VAL A 109 12.81 17.15 7.39
CA VAL A 109 11.49 16.68 7.84
C VAL A 109 11.10 17.50 9.05
N GLU A 110 10.02 18.25 8.92
CA GLU A 110 9.41 18.96 10.04
C GLU A 110 8.26 18.12 10.60
N LEU A 111 8.32 17.76 11.88
CA LEU A 111 7.25 17.10 12.60
C LEU A 111 6.44 18.14 13.39
N ASN A 112 5.14 17.88 13.58
CA ASN A 112 4.30 18.70 14.43
C ASN A 112 4.77 18.66 15.89
N ASP A 113 4.74 19.81 16.58
CA ASP A 113 5.12 19.92 18.00
C ASP A 113 4.34 18.97 18.93
N ARG A 114 3.14 18.51 18.58
CA ARG A 114 2.41 17.50 19.36
C ARG A 114 3.19 16.19 19.54
N PHE A 115 4.06 15.83 18.58
CA PHE A 115 4.84 14.61 18.66
C PHE A 115 5.87 14.64 19.78
N ARG A 116 6.19 15.83 20.32
CA ARG A 116 6.98 15.97 21.55
C ARG A 116 6.36 15.21 22.72
N ALA A 117 5.04 15.17 22.78
CA ALA A 117 4.23 14.48 23.80
C ALA A 117 3.74 13.09 23.35
N HIS A 118 3.93 12.72 22.08
CA HIS A 118 3.44 11.47 21.49
C HIS A 118 4.54 10.76 20.70
N ARG A 119 5.65 10.46 21.37
CA ARG A 119 6.88 9.98 20.74
C ARG A 119 6.73 8.63 20.05
N ARG A 120 5.84 7.78 20.56
CA ARG A 120 5.47 6.50 19.93
C ARG A 120 4.96 6.64 18.50
N ASP A 121 4.41 7.79 18.13
CA ASP A 121 3.84 8.03 16.80
C ASP A 121 4.85 8.68 15.84
N ILE A 122 6.05 9.07 16.31
CA ILE A 122 7.12 9.65 15.48
C ILE A 122 7.57 8.65 14.41
N GLY A 123 7.65 7.36 14.75
CA GLY A 123 8.00 6.31 13.79
C GLY A 123 7.01 6.22 12.62
N ALA A 124 5.72 6.37 12.89
CA ALA A 124 4.70 6.37 11.85
C ALA A 124 4.78 7.62 10.95
N ALA A 125 4.98 8.81 11.54
CA ALA A 125 5.19 10.04 10.78
C ALA A 125 6.44 9.94 9.89
N LEU A 126 7.58 9.50 10.44
CA LEU A 126 8.82 9.34 9.68
C LEU A 126 8.72 8.25 8.61
N ALA A 127 8.00 7.16 8.86
CA ALA A 127 7.75 6.14 7.85
C ALA A 127 7.02 6.72 6.62
N HIS A 128 6.04 7.60 6.83
CA HIS A 128 5.35 8.32 5.75
C HIS A 128 6.30 9.28 5.02
N GLU A 129 6.95 10.19 5.74
CA GLU A 129 7.79 11.24 5.13
C GLU A 129 9.03 10.68 4.40
N VAL A 130 9.69 9.67 4.96
CA VAL A 130 10.83 9.03 4.27
C VAL A 130 10.36 8.26 3.03
N THR A 131 9.11 7.79 3.00
CA THR A 131 8.55 7.17 1.79
C THR A 131 8.35 8.19 0.67
N HIS A 132 8.00 9.44 0.97
CA HIS A 132 8.01 10.52 -0.04
C HIS A 132 9.40 10.72 -0.65
N VAL A 133 10.45 10.74 0.19
CA VAL A 133 11.84 10.80 -0.29
C VAL A 133 12.18 9.60 -1.18
N TYR A 134 11.76 8.40 -0.76
CA TYR A 134 11.97 7.17 -1.52
C TYR A 134 11.28 7.20 -2.88
N LEU A 135 10.01 7.59 -2.92
CA LEU A 135 9.22 7.71 -4.15
C LEU A 135 9.77 8.77 -5.09
N HIS A 136 10.21 9.92 -4.55
CA HIS A 136 10.87 10.97 -5.31
C HIS A 136 12.15 10.46 -5.97
N ARG A 137 13.01 9.74 -5.23
CA ARG A 137 14.25 9.15 -5.79
C ARG A 137 13.98 8.02 -6.79
N LEU A 138 12.89 7.29 -6.60
CA LEU A 138 12.42 6.35 -7.61
C LEU A 138 11.80 7.05 -8.83
N GLY A 139 11.44 8.33 -8.75
CA GLY A 139 10.64 8.97 -9.81
C GLY A 139 9.29 8.27 -10.02
N LEU A 140 8.68 7.78 -8.94
CA LEU A 140 7.37 7.12 -8.96
C LEU A 140 6.33 8.04 -8.34
N SER A 141 5.39 8.51 -9.17
CA SER A 141 4.29 9.37 -8.75
C SER A 141 3.05 9.13 -9.62
N PHE A 142 1.91 9.58 -9.11
CA PHE A 142 0.66 9.74 -9.84
C PHE A 142 0.39 11.22 -10.16
N PRO A 143 -0.53 11.54 -11.10
CA PRO A 143 -0.78 12.92 -11.52
C PRO A 143 -1.36 13.85 -10.45
N GLY A 144 -2.02 13.32 -9.43
CA GLY A 144 -2.72 14.10 -8.41
C GLY A 144 -2.13 13.93 -7.01
N THR A 145 -2.13 15.02 -6.21
CA THR A 145 -1.62 15.01 -4.83
C THR A 145 -2.26 13.92 -3.98
N ARG A 146 -3.60 13.82 -3.97
CA ARG A 146 -4.32 12.79 -3.18
C ARG A 146 -3.89 11.37 -3.53
N ASP A 147 -3.73 11.08 -4.82
CA ASP A 147 -3.32 9.75 -5.28
C ASP A 147 -1.86 9.47 -4.93
N ASN A 148 -1.00 10.50 -4.91
CA ASN A 148 0.38 10.37 -4.40
C ASN A 148 0.42 10.06 -2.90
N GLU A 149 -0.46 10.64 -2.09
CA GLU A 149 -0.50 10.28 -0.66
C GLU A 149 -0.94 8.83 -0.43
N ILE A 150 -1.94 8.38 -1.19
CA ILE A 150 -2.37 6.97 -1.18
C ILE A 150 -1.22 6.06 -1.62
N LEU A 151 -0.48 6.46 -2.66
CA LEU A 151 0.71 5.76 -3.12
C LEU A 151 1.78 5.70 -2.03
N THR A 152 2.07 6.81 -1.35
CA THR A 152 3.05 6.89 -0.25
C THR A 152 2.68 5.94 0.87
N ASP A 153 1.46 6.01 1.39
CA ASP A 153 1.00 5.10 2.45
C ASP A 153 1.02 3.64 2.01
N THR A 154 0.58 3.36 0.77
CA THR A 154 0.58 2.00 0.23
C THR A 154 2.00 1.46 0.11
N VAL A 155 2.95 2.25 -0.38
CA VAL A 155 4.35 1.84 -0.53
C VAL A 155 5.01 1.69 0.83
N ALA A 156 4.77 2.61 1.76
CA ALA A 156 5.28 2.52 3.12
C ALA A 156 4.83 1.23 3.79
N ALA A 157 3.54 0.91 3.65
CA ALA A 157 2.97 -0.30 4.22
C ALA A 157 3.48 -1.56 3.53
N TYR A 158 3.48 -1.60 2.20
CA TYR A 158 3.84 -2.79 1.44
C TYR A 158 5.34 -3.13 1.55
N LEU A 159 6.19 -2.13 1.71
CA LEU A 159 7.64 -2.30 1.88
C LEU A 159 8.08 -2.52 3.34
N GLY A 160 7.16 -2.65 4.29
CA GLY A 160 7.47 -3.17 5.62
C GLY A 160 7.52 -2.14 6.76
N ALA A 161 7.07 -0.90 6.54
CA ALA A 161 6.90 0.09 7.61
C ALA A 161 5.42 0.29 8.01
N GLY A 162 4.50 -0.49 7.44
CA GLY A 162 3.05 -0.28 7.58
C GLY A 162 2.46 -0.57 8.95
N TRP A 163 3.12 -1.41 9.74
CA TRP A 163 2.64 -1.74 11.07
C TRP A 163 2.69 -0.50 11.98
N LEU A 164 3.70 0.37 11.83
CA LEU A 164 3.80 1.65 12.53
C LEU A 164 2.62 2.56 12.19
N LEU A 165 2.31 2.67 10.89
CA LEU A 165 1.23 3.52 10.38
C LEU A 165 -0.14 3.04 10.88
N LEU A 166 -0.41 1.74 10.79
CA LEU A 166 -1.67 1.17 11.26
C LEU A 166 -1.79 1.23 12.79
N ASP A 167 -0.71 0.96 13.54
CA ASP A 167 -0.75 0.96 15.01
C ASP A 167 -0.89 2.37 15.61
N ALA A 168 -0.46 3.39 14.87
CA ALA A 168 -0.65 4.79 15.24
C ALA A 168 -2.09 5.29 15.06
N TYR A 169 -2.99 4.52 14.41
CA TYR A 169 -4.41 4.88 14.36
C TYR A 169 -5.05 4.80 15.74
N ARG A 170 -5.65 5.92 16.16
CA ARG A 170 -6.46 6.00 17.37
C ARG A 170 -7.72 6.79 17.09
N GLU A 171 -8.82 6.17 17.48
CA GLU A 171 -10.12 6.80 17.59
C GLU A 171 -10.55 6.64 19.03
N ASP A 172 -10.58 7.75 19.76
CA ASP A 172 -11.33 7.85 20.99
C ASP A 172 -12.50 8.83 20.77
N GLY A 173 -13.55 8.71 21.60
CA GLY A 173 -14.78 9.50 21.45
C GLY A 173 -14.60 11.03 21.59
N VAL A 174 -13.36 11.50 21.79
CA VAL A 174 -12.98 12.89 22.04
C VAL A 174 -11.95 13.39 21.02
N SER A 175 -11.20 12.51 20.35
CA SER A 175 -10.17 12.83 19.35
C SER A 175 -9.92 11.69 18.36
N SER A 176 -9.73 12.04 17.08
CA SER A 176 -9.20 11.11 16.06
C SER A 176 -7.79 11.55 15.65
N GLN A 177 -6.83 10.63 15.83
CA GLN A 177 -5.46 10.82 15.33
C GLN A 177 -5.26 9.90 14.13
N LYS A 178 -5.16 10.52 12.94
CA LYS A 178 -4.91 9.84 11.67
C LYS A 178 -3.52 10.20 11.15
N LEU A 179 -2.75 9.20 10.78
CA LEU A 179 -1.53 9.35 9.98
C LEU A 179 -1.74 8.68 8.63
N GLY A 180 -1.78 9.49 7.58
CA GLY A 180 -1.99 9.03 6.20
C GLY A 180 -3.41 9.27 5.64
N TYR A 181 -3.58 8.88 4.40
CA TYR A 181 -4.75 9.04 3.55
C TYR A 181 -5.56 7.76 3.42
N LEU A 182 -4.97 6.58 3.64
CA LEU A 182 -5.70 5.32 3.71
C LEU A 182 -6.69 5.29 4.89
N THR A 183 -7.72 4.46 4.80
CA THR A 183 -8.51 4.05 5.96
C THR A 183 -7.72 3.02 6.79
N PRO A 184 -8.09 2.76 8.06
CA PRO A 184 -7.51 1.64 8.81
C PRO A 184 -7.61 0.32 8.05
N GLU A 185 -8.77 0.02 7.46
CA GLU A 185 -9.01 -1.24 6.75
C GLU A 185 -8.16 -1.35 5.47
N GLU A 186 -7.92 -0.24 4.78
CA GLU A 186 -7.02 -0.19 3.62
C GLU A 186 -5.57 -0.42 4.01
N PHE A 187 -5.10 0.17 5.11
CA PHE A 187 -3.79 -0.16 5.68
C PHE A 187 -3.71 -1.65 6.03
N GLY A 188 -4.73 -2.18 6.70
CA GLY A 188 -4.86 -3.60 6.99
C GLY A 188 -4.80 -4.47 5.74
N TYR A 189 -5.44 -4.05 4.64
CA TYR A 189 -5.40 -4.76 3.37
C TYR A 189 -4.00 -4.77 2.76
N VAL A 190 -3.30 -3.64 2.73
CA VAL A 190 -1.93 -3.56 2.19
C VAL A 190 -0.98 -4.43 3.02
N LEU A 191 -1.06 -4.35 4.35
CA LEU A 191 -0.30 -5.21 5.26
C LEU A 191 -0.61 -6.69 5.05
N ALA A 192 -1.87 -7.06 4.90
CA ALA A 192 -2.25 -8.44 4.63
C ALA A 192 -1.72 -8.94 3.28
N LYS A 193 -1.75 -8.10 2.24
CA LYS A 193 -1.20 -8.43 0.92
C LYS A 193 0.31 -8.66 0.99
N ARG A 194 1.02 -7.86 1.80
CA ARG A 194 2.44 -8.08 2.11
C ARG A 194 2.64 -9.40 2.88
N ALA A 195 1.92 -9.58 3.98
CA ALA A 195 2.01 -10.76 4.84
C ALA A 195 1.84 -12.06 4.05
N LEU A 196 0.88 -12.11 3.12
CA LEU A 196 0.66 -13.27 2.23
C LEU A 196 1.82 -13.54 1.26
N VAL A 197 2.54 -12.50 0.82
CA VAL A 197 3.69 -12.64 -0.09
C VAL A 197 4.96 -13.06 0.65
N PHE A 198 5.15 -12.57 1.87
CA PHE A 198 6.37 -12.79 2.65
C PHE A 198 6.24 -13.86 3.75
N ALA A 199 5.03 -14.40 3.96
CA ALA A 199 4.71 -15.31 5.06
C ALA A 199 5.09 -14.72 6.44
N GLU A 200 4.73 -13.45 6.65
CA GLU A 200 4.99 -12.68 7.87
C GLU A 200 3.67 -12.47 8.64
N ASP A 201 3.75 -12.34 9.95
CA ASP A 201 2.62 -11.92 10.79
C ASP A 201 2.92 -10.58 11.49
N PRO A 202 2.46 -9.45 10.94
CA PRO A 202 2.67 -8.14 11.56
C PRO A 202 1.82 -7.93 12.82
N SER A 203 0.82 -8.78 13.09
CA SER A 203 -0.11 -8.56 14.21
C SER A 203 0.57 -8.66 15.58
N VAL A 204 1.71 -9.35 15.66
CA VAL A 204 2.52 -9.48 16.88
C VAL A 204 3.15 -8.16 17.33
N TRP A 205 3.10 -7.11 16.50
CA TRP A 205 3.62 -5.78 16.81
C TRP A 205 2.54 -4.74 17.11
N PHE A 206 1.27 -5.10 16.94
CA PHE A 206 0.17 -4.17 17.21
C PHE A 206 -0.06 -4.02 18.71
N THR A 207 -0.20 -2.76 19.13
CA THR A 207 -0.59 -2.35 20.49
C THR A 207 -2.01 -1.77 20.51
N SER A 208 -2.53 -1.35 19.35
CA SER A 208 -3.85 -0.75 19.18
C SER A 208 -4.93 -1.80 18.87
N PRO A 209 -6.06 -1.86 19.61
CA PRO A 209 -7.20 -2.72 19.28
C PRO A 209 -7.76 -2.47 17.87
N GLN A 210 -7.75 -1.21 17.42
CA GLN A 210 -8.21 -0.81 16.09
C GLN A 210 -7.34 -1.45 15.00
N ALA A 211 -6.02 -1.55 15.22
CA ALA A 211 -5.11 -2.19 14.27
C ALA A 211 -5.43 -3.67 14.07
N TYR A 212 -5.77 -4.41 15.13
CA TYR A 212 -6.17 -5.82 15.01
C TYR A 212 -7.44 -5.99 14.18
N THR A 213 -8.48 -5.20 14.46
CA THR A 213 -9.76 -5.25 13.71
C THR A 213 -9.53 -4.92 12.23
N ALA A 214 -8.88 -3.79 11.97
CA ALA A 214 -8.59 -3.32 10.62
C ALA A 214 -7.73 -4.31 9.81
N TYR A 215 -6.71 -4.92 10.44
CA TYR A 215 -5.91 -5.96 9.81
C TYR A 215 -6.72 -7.23 9.52
N GLY A 216 -7.62 -7.63 10.42
CA GLY A 216 -8.54 -8.75 10.19
C GLY A 216 -9.44 -8.53 8.98
N GLU A 217 -10.06 -7.35 8.86
CA GLU A 217 -10.89 -6.98 7.72
C GLU A 217 -10.08 -6.89 6.42
N GLY A 218 -8.91 -6.25 6.49
CA GLY A 218 -7.96 -6.17 5.40
C GLY A 218 -7.49 -7.54 4.90
N MET A 219 -7.21 -8.48 5.81
CA MET A 219 -6.85 -9.87 5.51
C MET A 219 -8.01 -10.63 4.86
N ALA A 220 -9.24 -10.44 5.34
CA ALA A 220 -10.42 -11.01 4.70
C ALA A 220 -10.55 -10.51 3.25
N ARG A 221 -10.36 -9.21 3.02
CA ARG A 221 -10.38 -8.61 1.68
C ARG A 221 -9.23 -9.10 0.79
N ALA A 222 -8.01 -9.20 1.32
CA ALA A 222 -6.85 -9.70 0.59
C ALA A 222 -7.02 -11.16 0.15
N ARG A 223 -7.58 -12.02 1.03
CA ARG A 223 -7.92 -13.41 0.70
C ARG A 223 -9.06 -13.52 -0.30
N HIS A 224 -10.02 -12.60 -0.24
CA HIS A 224 -11.11 -12.56 -1.20
C HIS A 224 -10.62 -12.34 -2.64
N ASP A 225 -9.61 -11.48 -2.85
CA ASP A 225 -8.98 -11.31 -4.18
C ASP A 225 -8.53 -12.66 -4.78
N GLY A 226 -8.02 -13.58 -3.94
CA GLY A 226 -7.58 -14.92 -4.35
C GLY A 226 -8.70 -15.93 -4.59
N ARG A 227 -9.96 -15.56 -4.32
CA ARG A 227 -11.17 -16.38 -4.47
C ARG A 227 -12.10 -15.84 -5.56
N GLU A 228 -11.65 -14.87 -6.33
CA GLU A 228 -12.42 -14.33 -7.44
C GLU A 228 -12.24 -15.20 -8.70
N PRO A 229 -13.31 -15.47 -9.47
CA PRO A 229 -13.17 -16.12 -10.77
C PRO A 229 -12.20 -15.35 -11.68
N PRO A 230 -11.39 -16.04 -12.49
CA PRO A 230 -11.41 -17.46 -12.81
C PRO A 230 -10.54 -18.33 -11.89
N LEU A 231 -10.11 -17.86 -10.72
CA LEU A 231 -9.24 -18.63 -9.84
C LEU A 231 -9.96 -19.89 -9.34
N THR A 232 -9.24 -21.00 -9.20
CA THR A 232 -9.81 -22.28 -8.74
C THR A 232 -10.41 -22.19 -7.34
N ALA A 233 -9.91 -21.29 -6.50
CA ALA A 233 -10.44 -21.04 -5.16
C ALA A 233 -11.79 -20.30 -5.15
N ALA A 234 -12.34 -19.96 -6.33
CA ALA A 234 -13.66 -19.34 -6.42
C ALA A 234 -14.77 -20.24 -5.91
N GLY A 235 -15.63 -19.67 -5.07
CA GLY A 235 -16.80 -20.32 -4.54
C GLY A 235 -17.87 -20.61 -5.60
N TRP A 236 -18.85 -21.44 -5.23
CA TRP A 236 -19.89 -21.90 -6.14
C TRP A 236 -20.73 -20.76 -6.75
N THR A 237 -21.05 -19.72 -5.98
CA THR A 237 -21.80 -18.54 -6.46
C THR A 237 -21.02 -17.80 -7.54
N GLY A 238 -19.74 -17.53 -7.29
CA GLY A 238 -18.83 -16.90 -8.25
C GLY A 238 -18.66 -17.73 -9.52
N ARG A 239 -18.53 -19.06 -9.39
CA ARG A 239 -18.43 -19.99 -10.52
C ARG A 239 -19.71 -20.02 -11.37
N ARG A 240 -20.89 -20.02 -10.74
CA ARG A 240 -22.18 -19.95 -11.47
C ARG A 240 -22.32 -18.64 -12.24
N ARG A 241 -21.96 -17.51 -11.62
CA ARG A 241 -21.94 -16.21 -12.29
C ARG A 241 -20.97 -16.21 -13.47
N TYR A 242 -19.75 -16.69 -13.26
CA TYR A 242 -18.73 -16.83 -14.30
C TYR A 242 -19.20 -17.67 -15.49
N ALA A 243 -19.83 -18.83 -15.23
CA ALA A 243 -20.36 -19.70 -16.29
C ALA A 243 -21.46 -19.01 -17.13
N ARG A 244 -22.35 -18.27 -16.48
CA ARG A 244 -23.39 -17.48 -17.16
C ARG A 244 -22.79 -16.36 -18.00
N ASP A 245 -21.83 -15.64 -17.44
CA ASP A 245 -21.17 -14.52 -18.12
C ASP A 245 -20.34 -15.02 -19.33
N ARG A 246 -19.69 -16.18 -19.19
CA ARG A 246 -19.01 -16.88 -20.28
C ARG A 246 -19.95 -17.24 -21.43
N HIS A 247 -21.14 -17.75 -21.12
CA HIS A 247 -22.14 -18.09 -22.12
C HIS A 247 -22.59 -16.84 -22.90
N ARG A 248 -22.89 -15.75 -22.20
CA ARG A 248 -23.26 -14.47 -22.83
C ARG A 248 -22.17 -13.92 -23.76
N ALA A 249 -20.91 -13.97 -23.31
CA ALA A 249 -19.78 -13.51 -24.11
C ALA A 249 -19.56 -14.35 -25.38
N ARG A 250 -19.93 -15.64 -25.36
CA ARG A 250 -19.88 -16.50 -26.54
C ARG A 250 -21.00 -16.19 -27.54
N ASP A 251 -22.23 -16.03 -27.04
CA ASP A 251 -23.40 -15.87 -27.91
C ASP A 251 -23.47 -14.50 -28.58
N ARG A 252 -23.13 -13.44 -27.85
CA ARG A 252 -23.37 -12.06 -28.30
C ARG A 252 -22.16 -11.42 -28.99
N GLY A 253 -20.98 -12.05 -28.90
CA GLY A 253 -19.71 -11.42 -29.28
C GLY A 253 -19.39 -10.17 -28.46
N GLU A 254 -20.19 -9.86 -27.44
CA GLU A 254 -20.01 -8.74 -26.53
C GLU A 254 -18.95 -9.13 -25.49
N GLY A 255 -17.77 -8.54 -25.61
CA GLY A 255 -16.77 -8.55 -24.55
C GLY A 255 -16.81 -7.26 -23.76
N GLY A 256 -16.32 -7.29 -22.53
CA GLY A 256 -16.33 -6.14 -21.64
C GLY A 256 -16.31 -6.53 -20.16
N GLU A 257 -16.08 -5.53 -19.32
CA GLU A 257 -16.25 -5.66 -17.88
C GLU A 257 -17.75 -5.67 -17.54
N LEU A 258 -18.17 -6.73 -16.87
CA LEU A 258 -19.55 -6.82 -16.39
C LEU A 258 -19.65 -6.15 -15.01
N PRO A 259 -20.77 -5.45 -14.71
CA PRO A 259 -20.97 -4.83 -13.41
C PRO A 259 -20.73 -5.81 -12.25
N GLY A 260 -19.80 -5.45 -11.36
CA GLY A 260 -19.41 -6.27 -10.20
C GLY A 260 -18.55 -7.50 -10.52
N ALA A 261 -18.04 -7.64 -11.75
CA ALA A 261 -17.05 -8.68 -12.08
C ALA A 261 -15.64 -8.11 -11.92
N SER A 262 -14.77 -8.86 -11.27
CA SER A 262 -13.32 -8.64 -11.28
C SER A 262 -12.65 -9.10 -12.59
N TYR A 263 -13.40 -9.74 -13.50
CA TYR A 263 -12.91 -10.24 -14.78
C TYR A 263 -13.70 -9.68 -15.96
N ALA A 264 -13.08 -9.70 -17.14
CA ALA A 264 -13.68 -9.35 -18.41
C ALA A 264 -13.40 -10.45 -19.44
N PHE A 265 -14.41 -10.85 -20.20
CA PHE A 265 -14.17 -11.65 -21.39
C PHE A 265 -13.69 -10.72 -22.51
N VAL A 266 -12.58 -11.09 -23.14
CA VAL A 266 -12.06 -10.40 -24.31
C VAL A 266 -12.66 -11.10 -25.51
N PRO A 267 -13.46 -10.39 -26.34
CA PRO A 267 -14.13 -11.03 -27.45
C PRO A 267 -13.07 -11.51 -28.44
N PRO A 268 -13.30 -12.67 -29.06
CA PRO A 268 -12.37 -13.19 -30.04
C PRO A 268 -12.35 -12.24 -31.24
N GLY A 269 -11.16 -11.83 -31.67
CA GLY A 269 -10.93 -11.57 -33.09
C GLY A 269 -10.98 -12.92 -33.84
N PRO A 270 -10.02 -13.26 -34.71
CA PRO A 270 -9.97 -14.59 -35.33
C PRO A 270 -9.53 -15.74 -34.38
N GLY A 271 -9.52 -15.54 -33.05
CA GLY A 271 -8.92 -16.45 -32.07
C GLY A 271 -9.90 -17.05 -31.05
N PRO A 272 -9.43 -17.91 -30.12
CA PRO A 272 -10.26 -18.44 -29.04
C PRO A 272 -10.61 -17.38 -27.99
N LEU A 273 -11.79 -17.49 -27.36
CA LEU A 273 -12.23 -16.62 -26.27
C LEU A 273 -11.20 -16.59 -25.13
N ARG A 274 -10.94 -15.40 -24.59
CA ARG A 274 -10.01 -15.19 -23.46
C ARG A 274 -10.72 -14.50 -22.31
N VAL A 275 -10.23 -14.72 -21.10
CA VAL A 275 -10.62 -13.97 -19.91
C VAL A 275 -9.45 -13.14 -19.41
N SER A 276 -9.71 -11.88 -19.09
CA SER A 276 -8.80 -10.97 -18.42
C SER A 276 -9.23 -10.73 -16.98
N PHE A 277 -8.31 -10.84 -16.02
CA PHE A 277 -8.59 -10.65 -14.59
C PHE A 277 -7.33 -10.10 -13.88
N PRO A 278 -7.44 -9.38 -12.76
CA PRO A 278 -6.29 -8.87 -12.03
C PRO A 278 -5.57 -10.00 -11.29
N CYS A 279 -4.25 -9.92 -11.23
CA CYS A 279 -3.46 -10.79 -10.36
C CYS A 279 -3.85 -10.50 -8.89
N PRO A 280 -4.19 -11.53 -8.08
CA PRO A 280 -4.58 -11.33 -6.69
C PRO A 280 -3.40 -10.91 -5.79
N VAL A 281 -2.18 -10.81 -6.31
CA VAL A 281 -1.01 -10.33 -5.58
C VAL A 281 -0.73 -8.87 -5.93
N CYS A 282 -0.46 -8.58 -7.20
CA CYS A 282 0.01 -7.26 -7.63
C CYS A 282 -1.00 -6.42 -8.42
N GLY A 283 -2.20 -6.91 -8.72
CA GLY A 283 -3.22 -6.18 -9.50
C GLY A 283 -3.02 -6.17 -11.02
N GLN A 284 -1.84 -6.54 -11.53
CA GLN A 284 -1.59 -6.64 -12.98
C GLN A 284 -2.62 -7.54 -13.67
N ARG A 285 -3.24 -7.03 -14.74
CA ARG A 285 -4.16 -7.85 -15.54
C ARG A 285 -3.42 -8.98 -16.23
N ILE A 286 -3.94 -10.19 -16.04
CA ILE A 286 -3.52 -11.42 -16.69
C ILE A 286 -4.59 -11.78 -17.72
N ARG A 287 -4.19 -12.39 -18.84
CA ARG A 287 -5.10 -12.88 -19.88
C ARG A 287 -4.81 -14.35 -20.17
N VAL A 288 -5.84 -15.19 -20.11
CA VAL A 288 -5.74 -16.63 -20.33
C VAL A 288 -6.83 -17.13 -21.28
N PRO A 289 -6.61 -18.23 -22.02
CA PRO A 289 -7.66 -18.84 -22.85
C PRO A 289 -8.77 -19.44 -21.99
N VAL A 290 -10.02 -19.40 -22.48
CA VAL A 290 -11.20 -19.99 -21.83
C VAL A 290 -11.38 -21.44 -22.30
N ARG A 291 -10.76 -22.38 -21.58
CA ARG A 291 -10.67 -23.81 -21.99
C ARG A 291 -10.63 -24.82 -20.84
N GLY A 292 -11.20 -24.49 -19.68
CA GLY A 292 -11.13 -25.30 -18.46
C GLY A 292 -9.93 -24.94 -17.60
N ARG A 293 -9.27 -25.94 -17.01
CA ARG A 293 -8.14 -25.74 -16.10
C ARG A 293 -6.92 -25.18 -16.82
N VAL A 294 -6.39 -24.08 -16.31
CA VAL A 294 -5.19 -23.42 -16.85
C VAL A 294 -4.32 -22.92 -15.70
N ARG A 295 -3.01 -23.12 -15.83
CA ARG A 295 -2.01 -22.53 -14.95
C ARG A 295 -1.46 -21.26 -15.58
N ALA A 296 -1.52 -20.14 -14.87
CA ALA A 296 -1.10 -18.84 -15.37
C ALA A 296 -0.02 -18.23 -14.46
N ARG A 297 1.07 -17.75 -15.06
CA ARG A 297 2.09 -17.00 -14.33
C ARG A 297 1.89 -15.51 -14.57
N CYS A 298 1.80 -14.73 -13.50
CA CYS A 298 1.80 -13.28 -13.60
C CYS A 298 3.16 -12.81 -14.13
N GLY A 299 3.17 -12.08 -15.25
CA GLY A 299 4.41 -11.53 -15.82
C GLY A 299 5.08 -10.47 -14.93
N LEU A 300 4.34 -9.89 -13.97
CA LEU A 300 4.85 -8.82 -13.11
C LEU A 300 5.40 -9.36 -11.79
N CYS A 301 4.57 -9.95 -10.94
CA CYS A 301 4.99 -10.46 -9.62
C CYS A 301 5.38 -11.94 -9.62
N ARG A 302 5.45 -12.58 -10.80
CA ARG A 302 5.83 -14.00 -11.00
C ARG A 302 4.96 -15.04 -10.29
N THR A 303 3.92 -14.63 -9.55
CA THR A 303 2.95 -15.53 -8.90
C THR A 303 2.32 -16.47 -9.92
N VAL A 304 2.27 -17.74 -9.57
CA VAL A 304 1.59 -18.76 -10.37
C VAL A 304 0.19 -18.97 -9.81
N LEU A 305 -0.80 -18.93 -10.69
CA LEU A 305 -2.22 -18.98 -10.38
C LEU A 305 -2.83 -20.21 -11.06
N GLU A 306 -3.64 -20.94 -10.30
CA GLU A 306 -4.47 -22.01 -10.85
C GLU A 306 -5.84 -21.42 -11.21
N CYS A 307 -6.26 -21.59 -12.46
CA CYS A 307 -7.51 -21.07 -12.98
C CYS A 307 -8.40 -22.19 -13.50
N ASP A 308 -9.71 -21.98 -13.45
CA ASP A 308 -10.74 -22.82 -14.05
C ASP A 308 -11.68 -21.94 -14.91
N THR A 309 -11.48 -21.98 -16.23
CA THR A 309 -12.05 -21.06 -17.22
C THR A 309 -13.12 -21.68 -18.12
#